data_AF-A0A2V9VFN4-F1
#
_entry.id   AF-A0A2V9VFN4-F1
#
_cell.length_a   1.000
_cell.length_b   1.000
_cell.length_c   1.000
_cell.angle_alpha   90.00
_cell.angle_beta   90.00
_cell.angle_gamma   90.00
#
_symmetry.space_group_name_H-M   'P 1'
#
loop_
_entity.id
_entity.type
_entity.pdbx_description
1 polymer ?
#
loop_
_entity_poly.entity_id
_entity_poly.type
_entity_poly.pdbx_seq_one_letter_code
_entity_poly.pdbx_strand_id
1 'polypeptide(L)'
;MANSDKFHEECGVVAIYAHPEAEKLAYLGLHALQHRGQESAGIVTSDGMALHTHKAMGLVADIFVEDVLAKLRGTLAIGHTRYSTAGDSALLNAQPILVQSNKGSIAVAHNGNLVNAQEIRARLEAQGSIFQTTSDTEVIVHLIALSR
;
A
#
# COMPACT_ATOMS: atom_id res chain seq x y z
N MET A 1 -24.84 -26.32 10.39
CA MET A 1 -24.90 -25.51 9.16
C MET A 1 -23.97 -24.32 9.38
N ALA A 2 -22.72 -24.45 8.95
CA ALA A 2 -21.74 -23.37 9.07
C ALA A 2 -21.91 -22.45 7.87
N ASN A 3 -22.38 -21.22 8.12
CA ASN A 3 -22.54 -20.20 7.10
C ASN A 3 -21.14 -19.64 6.75
N SER A 4 -20.40 -20.37 5.93
CA SER A 4 -19.04 -20.07 5.46
C SER A 4 -19.05 -19.43 4.06
N ASP A 5 -20.08 -18.64 3.76
CA ASP A 5 -20.30 -18.01 2.45
C ASP A 5 -20.28 -16.49 2.59
N LYS A 6 -19.21 -15.96 3.18
CA LYS A 6 -18.88 -14.53 3.08
C LYS A 6 -17.71 -14.40 2.14
N PHE A 7 -17.86 -13.58 1.09
CA PHE A 7 -16.74 -13.13 0.28
C PHE A 7 -15.66 -12.56 1.20
N HIS A 8 -14.51 -13.24 1.29
CA HIS A 8 -13.30 -12.64 1.83
C HIS A 8 -12.79 -11.68 0.76
N GLU A 9 -13.22 -10.42 0.85
CA GLU A 9 -12.77 -9.42 -0.11
C GLU A 9 -11.32 -9.03 0.24
N GLU A 10 -10.40 -9.65 -0.51
CA GLU A 10 -8.97 -9.32 -0.56
C GLU A 10 -8.76 -7.82 -0.83
N CYS A 11 -7.63 -7.24 -0.41
CA CYS A 11 -7.31 -5.81 -0.53
C CYS A 11 -7.41 -5.24 -1.97
N GLY A 12 -7.79 -3.97 -2.14
CA GLY A 12 -7.81 -3.27 -3.44
C GLY A 12 -6.45 -2.68 -3.81
N VAL A 13 -6.06 -2.76 -5.09
CA VAL A 13 -4.88 -2.06 -5.63
C VAL A 13 -5.21 -1.37 -6.94
N VAL A 14 -4.64 -0.18 -7.17
CA VAL A 14 -4.75 0.56 -8.43
C VAL A 14 -3.40 1.16 -8.83
N ALA A 15 -3.19 1.36 -10.13
CA ALA A 15 -2.02 2.04 -10.66
C ALA A 15 -2.39 2.89 -11.88
N ILE A 16 -1.89 4.12 -11.92
CA ILE A 16 -2.13 5.09 -12.97
C ILE A 16 -0.75 5.51 -13.50
N TYR A 17 -0.63 5.57 -14.83
CA TYR A 17 0.61 5.92 -15.51
C TYR A 17 0.39 7.10 -16.47
N ALA A 18 1.29 8.07 -16.43
CA ALA A 18 1.38 9.22 -17.32
C ALA A 18 0.06 10.01 -17.50
N HIS A 19 -0.66 10.29 -16.41
CA HIS A 19 -1.90 11.08 -16.45
C HIS A 19 -1.80 12.34 -15.57
N PRO A 20 -2.18 13.54 -16.05
CA PRO A 20 -2.04 14.78 -15.28
C PRO A 20 -2.87 14.84 -13.98
N GLU A 21 -3.92 14.03 -13.88
CA GLU A 21 -4.78 13.89 -12.69
C GLU A 21 -4.68 12.48 -12.09
N ALA A 22 -3.45 11.94 -11.99
CA ALA A 22 -3.23 10.56 -11.55
C ALA A 22 -3.76 10.29 -10.13
N GLU A 23 -3.70 11.28 -9.24
CA GLU A 23 -4.23 11.23 -7.89
C GLU A 23 -5.75 11.09 -7.85
N LYS A 24 -6.48 11.82 -8.70
CA LYS A 24 -7.95 11.74 -8.77
C LYS A 24 -8.39 10.41 -9.37
N LEU A 25 -7.69 9.94 -10.40
CA LEU A 25 -7.97 8.63 -10.99
C LEU A 25 -7.67 7.49 -10.00
N ALA A 26 -6.58 7.59 -9.23
CA ALA A 26 -6.30 6.65 -8.14
C ALA A 26 -7.39 6.67 -7.07
N TYR A 27 -7.82 7.86 -6.64
CA TYR A 27 -8.94 8.03 -5.70
C TYR A 27 -10.22 7.37 -6.22
N LEU A 28 -10.65 7.68 -7.45
CA LEU A 28 -11.86 7.10 -8.04
C LEU A 28 -11.75 5.58 -8.19
N GLY A 29 -10.59 5.08 -8.60
CA GLY A 29 -10.31 3.65 -8.68
C GLY A 29 -10.41 2.96 -7.33
N LEU A 30 -9.79 3.53 -6.29
CA LEU A 30 -9.90 3.01 -4.92
C LEU A 30 -11.32 3.09 -4.37
N HIS A 31 -12.05 4.16 -4.67
CA HIS A 31 -13.45 4.30 -4.29
C HIS A 31 -14.32 3.21 -4.94
N ALA A 32 -14.09 2.90 -6.22
CA ALA A 32 -14.76 1.79 -6.89
C ALA A 32 -14.38 0.42 -6.26
N LEU A 33 -13.15 0.29 -5.76
CA LEU A 33 -12.66 -0.89 -5.03
C LEU A 33 -12.89 -0.81 -3.50
N GLN A 34 -13.72 0.12 -3.00
CA GLN A 34 -13.91 0.32 -1.56
C GLN A 34 -14.47 -0.91 -0.84
N HIS A 35 -15.28 -1.70 -1.55
CA HIS A 35 -15.80 -2.97 -1.05
C HIS A 35 -14.65 -3.89 -0.59
N ARG A 36 -13.54 -3.90 -1.35
CA ARG A 36 -12.35 -4.72 -1.13
C ARG A 36 -11.50 -4.39 0.10
N GLY A 37 -11.87 -3.38 0.87
CA GLY A 37 -11.14 -3.04 2.09
C GLY A 37 -11.59 -1.71 2.68
N GLN A 38 -12.03 -1.72 3.93
CA GLN A 38 -12.67 -0.58 4.60
C GLN A 38 -11.90 -0.06 5.83
N GLU A 39 -10.72 -0.62 6.10
CA GLU A 39 -9.97 -0.26 7.30
C GLU A 39 -9.01 0.89 7.12
N SER A 40 -8.33 0.93 5.99
CA SER A 40 -7.39 1.99 5.66
C SER A 40 -7.25 2.10 4.15
N ALA A 41 -6.84 3.28 3.70
CA ALA A 41 -6.48 3.52 2.33
C ALA A 41 -5.25 4.41 2.24
N GLY A 42 -4.52 4.27 1.15
CA GLY A 42 -3.33 5.05 0.87
C GLY A 42 -3.15 5.29 -0.62
N ILE A 43 -2.59 6.44 -0.96
CA ILE A 43 -2.15 6.78 -2.32
C ILE A 43 -0.71 7.28 -2.23
N VAL A 44 0.10 6.82 -3.18
CA VAL A 44 1.41 7.40 -3.48
C VAL A 44 1.41 7.92 -4.91
N THR A 45 1.85 9.15 -5.12
CA THR A 45 2.02 9.75 -6.45
C THR A 45 3.46 10.13 -6.73
N SER A 46 3.78 10.32 -8.02
CA SER A 46 5.11 10.74 -8.45
C SER A 46 5.09 11.53 -9.75
N ASP A 47 5.98 12.51 -9.85
CA ASP A 47 6.36 13.21 -11.08
C ASP A 47 7.59 12.60 -11.77
N GLY A 48 8.07 11.45 -11.28
CA GLY A 48 9.30 10.79 -11.72
C GLY A 48 10.56 11.25 -10.98
N MET A 49 10.48 12.29 -10.14
CA MET A 49 11.60 12.78 -9.33
C MET A 49 11.36 12.56 -7.83
N ALA A 50 10.15 12.83 -7.36
CA ALA A 50 9.77 12.69 -5.97
C ALA A 50 8.55 11.77 -5.80
N LEU A 51 8.42 11.19 -4.61
CA LEU A 51 7.23 10.46 -4.19
C LEU A 51 6.46 11.29 -3.14
N HIS A 52 5.15 11.41 -3.32
CA HIS A 52 4.24 12.01 -2.34
C HIS A 52 3.30 10.93 -1.82
N THR A 53 3.12 10.84 -0.50
CA THR A 53 2.28 9.81 0.11
C THR A 53 1.26 10.42 1.05
N HIS A 54 0.07 9.84 1.03
CA HIS A 54 -0.92 10.01 2.09
C HIS A 54 -1.58 8.67 2.36
N LYS A 55 -1.66 8.31 3.64
CA LYS A 55 -2.33 7.10 4.12
C LYS A 55 -3.02 7.38 5.45
N ALA A 56 -4.18 6.80 5.65
CA ALA A 56 -4.97 6.95 6.87
C ALA A 56 -5.88 5.73 7.09
N MET A 57 -6.37 5.60 8.33
CA MET A 57 -7.44 4.64 8.65
C MET A 57 -8.78 5.21 8.18
N GLY A 58 -9.71 4.33 7.82
CA GLY A 58 -11.06 4.66 7.35
C GLY A 58 -11.28 4.44 5.86
N LEU A 59 -12.40 4.99 5.37
CA LEU A 59 -12.85 4.86 3.99
C LEU A 59 -12.13 5.85 3.07
N VAL A 60 -12.00 5.47 1.80
CA VAL A 60 -11.35 6.27 0.74
C VAL A 60 -11.99 7.68 0.64
N ALA A 61 -13.32 7.76 0.69
CA ALA A 61 -14.05 9.03 0.61
C ALA A 61 -13.77 9.98 1.78
N ASP A 62 -13.51 9.43 2.97
CA ASP A 62 -13.23 10.22 4.17
C ASP A 62 -11.77 10.68 4.23
N ILE A 63 -10.86 9.87 3.68
CA ILE A 63 -9.41 10.11 3.71
C ILE A 63 -8.99 11.14 2.65
N PHE A 64 -9.46 10.99 1.42
CA PHE A 64 -8.95 11.75 0.28
C PHE A 64 -9.87 12.92 -0.11
N VAL A 65 -10.02 13.86 0.82
CA VAL A 65 -10.65 15.16 0.55
C VAL A 65 -9.75 16.03 -0.35
N GLU A 66 -10.32 17.08 -0.93
CA GLU A 66 -9.65 17.96 -1.91
C GLU A 66 -8.27 18.45 -1.43
N ASP A 67 -8.15 18.89 -0.18
CA ASP A 67 -6.89 19.37 0.41
C ASP A 67 -5.80 18.29 0.52
N VAL A 68 -6.20 17.02 0.64
CA VAL A 68 -5.28 15.88 0.65
C VAL A 68 -4.85 15.56 -0.77
N LEU A 69 -5.80 15.48 -1.71
CA LEU A 69 -5.52 15.22 -3.13
C LEU A 69 -4.60 16.29 -3.73
N ALA A 70 -4.81 17.57 -3.40
CA ALA A 70 -3.97 18.67 -3.88
C ALA A 70 -2.48 18.57 -3.48
N LYS A 71 -2.15 17.77 -2.46
CA LYS A 71 -0.77 17.49 -2.02
C LYS A 71 -0.15 16.28 -2.73
N LEU A 72 -0.96 15.43 -3.35
CA LEU A 72 -0.54 14.23 -4.06
C LEU A 72 -0.28 14.55 -5.54
N ARG A 73 0.77 15.33 -5.79
CA ARG A 73 1.11 15.78 -7.15
C ARG A 73 1.83 14.71 -7.94
N GLY A 74 1.71 14.75 -9.26
CA GLY A 74 2.46 13.88 -10.18
C GLY A 74 1.61 13.30 -11.29
N THR A 75 2.26 12.61 -12.22
CA THR A 75 1.58 11.93 -13.34
C THR A 75 1.50 10.42 -13.17
N LEU A 76 2.10 9.90 -12.10
CA LEU A 76 2.09 8.49 -11.72
C LEU A 76 1.37 8.36 -10.38
N ALA A 77 0.59 7.31 -10.20
CA ALA A 77 -0.01 7.00 -8.92
C ALA A 77 -0.14 5.49 -8.69
N ILE A 78 0.01 5.08 -7.44
CA ILE A 78 -0.45 3.78 -6.96
C ILE A 78 -1.34 3.99 -5.73
N GLY A 79 -2.34 3.14 -5.57
CA GLY A 79 -3.26 3.20 -4.45
C GLY A 79 -3.56 1.83 -3.87
N HIS A 80 -3.97 1.80 -2.61
CA HIS A 80 -4.36 0.59 -1.92
C HIS A 80 -5.55 0.81 -0.97
N THR A 81 -6.49 -0.14 -0.91
CA THR A 81 -7.49 -0.27 0.17
C THR A 81 -7.24 -1.55 0.95
N ARG A 82 -7.20 -1.47 2.28
CA ARG A 82 -6.88 -2.60 3.15
C ARG A 82 -8.13 -3.20 3.78
N TYR A 83 -8.19 -4.52 3.74
CA TYR A 83 -9.01 -5.37 4.59
C TYR A 83 -8.06 -6.16 5.51
N SER A 84 -8.23 -6.16 6.85
CA SER A 84 -7.32 -6.93 7.71
C SER A 84 -7.68 -8.40 7.61
N THR A 85 -6.88 -9.13 6.85
CA THR A 85 -6.83 -10.60 6.91
C THR A 85 -5.74 -11.07 7.87
N ALA A 86 -4.67 -10.29 8.06
CA ALA A 86 -3.54 -10.55 8.96
C ALA A 86 -2.83 -9.26 9.41
N GLY A 87 -2.29 -9.27 10.64
CA GLY A 87 -1.61 -8.13 11.28
C GLY A 87 -2.55 -7.16 11.99
N ASP A 88 -1.98 -6.31 12.86
CA ASP A 88 -2.77 -5.34 13.64
C ASP A 88 -3.43 -4.30 12.73
N SER A 89 -4.64 -3.86 13.13
CA SER A 89 -5.30 -2.70 12.54
C SER A 89 -4.59 -1.42 13.00
N ALA A 90 -3.48 -1.12 12.34
CA ALA A 90 -2.61 -0.01 12.65
C ALA A 90 -2.25 0.74 11.36
N LEU A 91 -2.20 2.06 11.44
CA LEU A 91 -1.80 2.94 10.33
C LEU A 91 -0.43 2.56 9.73
N LEU A 92 0.45 2.04 10.56
CA LEU A 92 1.75 1.51 10.18
C LEU A 92 1.65 0.45 9.07
N ASN A 93 0.60 -0.39 9.11
CA ASN A 93 0.32 -1.46 8.16
C ASN A 93 -0.50 -0.98 6.94
N ALA A 94 -0.93 0.28 6.91
CA ALA A 94 -1.59 0.85 5.73
C ALA A 94 -0.59 1.00 4.58
N GLN A 95 -1.01 0.58 3.40
CA GLN A 95 -0.27 0.60 2.15
C GLN A 95 -0.76 1.75 1.25
N PRO A 96 0.01 2.18 0.23
CA PRO A 96 1.33 1.70 -0.17
C PRO A 96 2.44 1.90 0.89
N ILE A 97 3.37 0.96 0.98
CA ILE A 97 4.58 1.11 1.79
C ILE A 97 5.58 1.91 0.98
N LEU A 98 6.00 3.08 1.49
CA LEU A 98 7.02 3.93 0.91
C LEU A 98 8.29 3.83 1.75
N VAL A 99 9.42 3.51 1.11
CA VAL A 99 10.74 3.47 1.76
C VAL A 99 11.79 4.22 0.95
N GLN A 100 12.89 4.57 1.62
CA GLN A 100 14.13 4.94 0.98
C GLN A 100 15.09 3.75 0.95
N SER A 101 15.77 3.55 -0.18
CA SER A 101 16.73 2.46 -0.37
C SER A 101 17.97 2.95 -1.14
N ASN A 102 18.95 2.07 -1.28
CA ASN A 102 20.09 2.27 -2.17
C ASN A 102 19.71 2.42 -3.66
N LYS A 103 18.47 2.10 -4.04
CA LYS A 103 17.90 2.28 -5.38
C LYS A 103 17.03 3.55 -5.49
N GLY A 104 17.07 4.42 -4.49
CA GLY A 104 16.18 5.57 -4.37
C GLY A 104 14.88 5.24 -3.64
N SER A 105 13.88 6.09 -3.80
CA SER A 105 12.57 5.95 -3.16
C SER A 105 11.74 4.90 -3.87
N ILE A 106 11.16 3.97 -3.11
CA ILE A 106 10.34 2.88 -3.64
C ILE A 106 9.00 2.92 -2.91
N ALA A 107 7.91 2.77 -3.67
CA ALA A 107 6.58 2.55 -3.10
C ALA A 107 5.96 1.27 -3.65
N VAL A 108 5.40 0.45 -2.77
CA VAL A 108 4.79 -0.85 -3.11
C VAL A 108 3.40 -0.97 -2.49
N ALA A 109 2.45 -1.39 -3.31
CA ALA A 109 1.13 -1.85 -2.90
C ALA A 109 0.97 -3.32 -3.33
N HIS A 110 0.44 -4.15 -2.45
CA HIS A 110 0.32 -5.58 -2.64
C HIS A 110 -1.02 -6.07 -2.13
N ASN A 111 -1.69 -6.88 -2.96
CA ASN A 111 -2.88 -7.61 -2.57
C ASN A 111 -2.60 -9.11 -2.64
N GLY A 112 -2.49 -9.75 -1.48
CA GLY A 112 -2.21 -11.16 -1.33
C GLY A 112 -1.51 -11.44 -0.01
N ASN A 113 -1.01 -12.66 0.15
CA ASN A 113 -0.26 -13.08 1.33
C ASN A 113 0.98 -13.88 0.92
N LEU A 114 2.15 -13.45 1.39
CA LEU A 114 3.40 -14.19 1.22
C LEU A 114 3.50 -15.32 2.26
N VAL A 115 3.26 -16.55 1.82
CA VAL A 115 3.20 -17.75 2.70
C VAL A 115 4.47 -18.00 3.51
N ASN A 116 5.62 -17.56 3.03
CA ASN A 116 6.93 -17.70 3.69
C ASN A 116 7.50 -16.36 4.20
N ALA A 117 6.66 -15.33 4.39
CA ALA A 117 7.09 -14.01 4.86
C ALA A 117 7.90 -14.05 6.15
N GLN A 118 7.48 -14.87 7.13
CA GLN A 118 8.16 -14.97 8.42
C GLN A 118 9.57 -15.56 8.31
N GLU A 119 9.74 -16.60 7.49
CA GLU A 119 11.05 -17.21 7.24
C GLU A 119 12.00 -16.21 6.57
N ILE A 120 11.52 -15.52 5.53
CA ILE A 120 12.31 -14.52 4.81
C ILE A 120 12.66 -13.35 5.75
N ARG A 121 11.69 -12.87 6.54
CA ARG A 121 11.89 -11.79 7.52
C ARG A 121 12.97 -12.17 8.53
N ALA A 122 12.87 -13.35 9.16
CA ALA A 122 13.86 -13.79 10.13
C ALA A 122 15.28 -13.85 9.53
N ARG A 123 15.40 -14.32 8.28
CA ARG A 123 16.69 -14.32 7.55
C ARG A 123 17.22 -12.91 7.30
N LEU A 124 16.36 -11.97 6.92
CA LEU A 124 16.73 -10.58 6.67
C LEU A 124 17.12 -9.85 7.97
N GLU A 125 16.39 -10.08 9.06
CA GLU A 125 16.70 -9.57 10.40
C GLU A 125 18.05 -10.10 10.90
N ALA A 126 18.33 -11.39 10.68
CA ALA A 126 19.65 -11.98 10.98
C ALA A 126 20.80 -11.38 10.16
N GLN A 127 20.50 -10.76 9.01
CA GLN A 127 21.46 -10.01 8.19
C GLN A 127 21.52 -8.51 8.54
N GLY A 128 20.78 -8.07 9.57
CA GLY A 128 20.78 -6.69 10.06
C GLY A 128 19.67 -5.80 9.49
N SER A 129 18.68 -6.36 8.79
CA SER A 129 17.50 -5.59 8.36
C SER A 129 16.60 -5.24 9.53
N ILE A 130 16.06 -4.02 9.55
CA ILE A 130 15.08 -3.56 10.54
C ILE A 130 13.74 -3.38 9.83
N PHE A 131 12.69 -4.00 10.37
CA PHE A 131 11.32 -3.88 9.89
C PHE A 131 10.51 -2.96 10.80
N GLN A 132 9.74 -2.06 10.21
CA GLN A 132 8.88 -1.13 10.93
C GLN A 132 7.47 -1.66 11.10
N THR A 133 6.99 -2.49 10.17
CA THR A 133 5.62 -2.99 10.11
C THR A 133 5.56 -4.48 10.48
N THR A 134 4.35 -4.98 10.66
CA THR A 134 4.08 -6.44 10.71
C THR A 134 3.57 -6.98 9.37
N SER A 135 3.51 -6.14 8.34
CA SER A 135 3.05 -6.52 7.01
C SER A 135 4.10 -7.37 6.29
N ASP A 136 3.63 -8.43 5.65
CA ASP A 136 4.42 -9.24 4.71
C ASP A 136 4.95 -8.43 3.52
N THR A 137 4.26 -7.36 3.15
CA THR A 137 4.60 -6.50 2.00
C THR A 137 5.94 -5.77 2.22
N GLU A 138 6.31 -5.49 3.47
CA GLU A 138 7.63 -4.92 3.78
C GLU A 138 8.77 -5.89 3.42
N VAL A 139 8.53 -7.21 3.45
CA VAL A 139 9.51 -8.21 3.00
C VAL A 139 9.86 -8.01 1.52
N ILE A 140 8.86 -7.71 0.67
CA ILE A 140 9.06 -7.44 -0.76
C ILE A 140 10.03 -6.27 -0.94
N VAL A 141 9.84 -5.22 -0.15
CA VAL A 141 10.65 -4.01 -0.20
C VAL A 141 12.12 -4.29 0.17
N HIS A 142 12.37 -5.06 1.22
CA HIS A 142 13.73 -5.47 1.60
C HIS A 142 14.40 -6.33 0.51
N LEU A 143 13.66 -7.25 -0.11
CA LEU A 143 14.18 -8.07 -1.20
C LEU A 143 14.54 -7.23 -2.42
N ILE A 144 13.73 -6.21 -2.76
CA ILE A 144 14.06 -5.26 -3.84
C ILE A 144 15.32 -4.47 -3.48
N ALA A 145 15.47 -3.99 -2.24
CA ALA A 145 16.67 -3.26 -1.84
C ALA A 145 17.96 -4.10 -2.00
N LEU A 146 17.88 -5.41 -1.75
CA LEU A 146 19.00 -6.35 -1.89
C LEU A 146 19.22 -6.89 -3.31
N SER A 147 18.29 -6.68 -4.24
CA SER A 147 18.44 -7.18 -5.62
C SER A 147 19.64 -6.55 -6.34
N ARG A 148 20.22 -7.27 -7.30
CA ARG A 148 21.36 -6.82 -8.11
C ARG A 148 20.91 -6.36 -9.48
#